data_AF-A0A1Y1QE52-F1
#
_entry.id   AF-A0A1Y1QE52-F1
#
_cell.length_a   1.000
_cell.length_b   1.000
_cell.length_c   1.000
_cell.angle_alpha   90.00
_cell.angle_beta   90.00
_cell.angle_gamma   90.00
#
_symmetry.space_group_name_H-M   'P 1'
#
loop_
_entity.id
_entity.type
_entity.pdbx_description
1 polymer ?
#
loop_
_entity_poly.entity_id
_entity_poly.type
_entity_poly.pdbx_seq_one_letter_code
_entity_poly.pdbx_strand_id
1 'polypeptide(L)' 'MELNETQKKRLRTRAHDLKPVVMVGQHGLKPTVLEEISGALDYH' A
#
# COMPACT_ATOMS: atom_id res chain seq x y z
N MET A 1 8.89 -0.92 11.14
CA MET A 1 8.71 -2.31 11.61
C MET A 1 9.25 -3.23 10.54
N GLU A 2 10.18 -4.11 10.87
CA GLU A 2 10.71 -5.08 9.89
C GLU A 2 9.85 -6.34 9.89
N LEU A 3 9.41 -6.77 8.71
CA LEU A 3 8.61 -7.98 8.54
C LEU A 3 9.51 -9.13 8.13
N ASN A 4 9.30 -10.32 8.72
CA ASN A 4 9.95 -11.53 8.25
C ASN A 4 9.29 -12.10 6.98
N GLU A 5 9.96 -13.04 6.30
CA GLU A 5 9.50 -13.58 5.01
C GLU A 5 8.14 -14.29 5.10
N THR A 6 7.86 -14.96 6.21
CA THR A 6 6.57 -15.63 6.43
C THR A 6 5.43 -14.61 6.55
N GLN A 7 5.66 -13.52 7.29
CA GLN A 7 4.70 -12.43 7.43
C GLN A 7 4.46 -11.73 6.09
N LYS A 8 5.51 -11.44 5.32
CA LYS A 8 5.39 -10.84 3.97
C LYS A 8 4.55 -11.73 3.04
N LYS A 9 4.81 -13.05 3.00
CA LYS A 9 4.05 -13.98 2.16
C LYS A 9 2.57 -13.99 2.52
N ARG A 10 2.25 -14.06 3.82
CA ARG A 10 0.87 -14.04 4.31
C ARG A 10 0.14 -12.74 3.92
N LEU A 11 0.80 -11.60 4.06
CA LEU A 11 0.22 -10.30 3.71
C LEU A 11 -0.01 -10.16 2.21
N ARG A 12 0.92 -10.63 1.36
CA ARG A 12 0.74 -10.66 -0.10
C ARG A 12 -0.47 -11.50 -0.52
N THR A 13 -0.67 -12.68 0.08
CA THR A 13 -1.85 -13.52 -0.21
C THR A 13 -3.14 -12.80 0.17
N ARG A 14 -3.20 -12.16 1.35
CA ARG A 14 -4.38 -11.40 1.77
C ARG A 14 -4.66 -10.18 0.89
N ALA A 15 -3.61 -9.53 0.39
CA ALA A 15 -3.74 -8.35 -0.45
C ALA A 15 -4.28 -8.65 -1.85
N HIS A 16 -4.20 -9.89 -2.34
CA HIS A 16 -4.67 -10.27 -3.68
C HIS A 16 -6.18 -10.01 -3.87
N ASP A 17 -6.98 -10.20 -2.82
CA ASP A 17 -8.43 -10.02 -2.88
C ASP A 17 -8.85 -8.56 -2.66
N LEU A 18 -7.92 -7.70 -2.24
CA LEU A 18 -8.19 -6.30 -1.95
C LEU A 18 -8.13 -5.45 -3.22
N LYS A 19 -9.03 -4.47 -3.30
CA LYS A 19 -9.01 -3.47 -4.38
C LYS A 19 -7.97 -2.40 -4.07
N PRO A 20 -7.24 -1.88 -5.06
CA PRO A 20 -6.36 -0.73 -4.87
C PRO A 20 -7.16 0.49 -4.40
N VAL A 21 -6.70 1.15 -3.33
CA VAL A 21 -7.32 2.37 -2.76
C VAL A 21 -6.59 3.65 -3.16
N VAL A 22 -5.30 3.55 -3.54
CA VAL A 22 -4.50 4.65 -4.08
C VAL A 22 -3.83 4.18 -5.37
N MET A 23 -3.82 5.03 -6.41
CA MET A 23 -3.23 4.71 -7.73
C MET A 23 -2.24 5.79 -8.16
N VAL A 24 -1.09 5.36 -8.69
CA VAL A 24 -0.07 6.27 -9.25
C VAL A 24 -0.33 6.46 -10.74
N GLY A 25 -0.52 7.71 -11.16
CA GLY A 25 -0.78 8.07 -12.56
C GLY A 25 0.49 8.24 -13.40
N GLN A 26 0.33 8.68 -14.65
CA GLN A 26 1.41 8.85 -15.64
C GLN A 26 2.51 9.82 -15.20
N HIS A 27 2.20 10.77 -14.33
CA HIS A 27 3.17 11.74 -13.80
C HIS A 27 3.97 11.21 -12.60
N GLY A 28 3.85 9.92 -12.29
CA GLY A 28 4.61 9.26 -11.23
C GLY A 28 4.17 9.65 -9.82
N LEU A 29 5.06 9.40 -8.86
CA LEU A 29 4.83 9.62 -7.43
C LEU A 29 4.99 11.11 -7.09
N LYS A 30 3.87 11.81 -6.91
CA LYS A 30 3.84 13.20 -6.44
C LYS A 30 3.70 13.28 -4.91
N PRO A 31 4.07 14.41 -4.27
CA PRO A 31 3.87 14.61 -2.83
C PRO A 31 2.43 14.38 -2.38
N THR A 32 1.45 14.82 -3.16
CA THR A 32 0.02 14.58 -2.88
C THR A 32 -0.32 13.09 -2.84
N VAL A 33 0.32 12.26 -3.67
CA VAL A 33 0.10 10.81 -3.65
C VAL A 33 0.70 10.18 -2.40
N LEU A 34 1.81 10.72 -1.88
CA LEU A 34 2.40 10.28 -0.60
C LEU A 34 1.49 10.62 0.58
N GLU A 35 0.84 11.78 0.57
CA GLU A 35 -0.16 12.16 1.57
C GLU A 35 -1.33 11.17 1.57
N GLU A 36 -1.87 10.83 0.39
CA GLU A 36 -2.94 9.82 0.25
C GLU A 36 -2.51 8.43 0.73
N ILE A 37 -1.29 7.99 0.41
CA ILE A 37 -0.75 6.70 0.90
C ILE A 37 -0.68 6.71 2.43
N SER A 38 -0.24 7.82 3.03
CA SER A 38 -0.10 7.94 4.48
C SER A 38 -1.48 7.86 5.16
N GLY A 39 -2.47 8.60 4.66
CA GLY A 39 -3.84 8.53 5.16
C GLY A 39 -4.48 7.14 4.98
N ALA A 40 -4.21 6.47 3.87
CA ALA A 40 -4.69 5.10 3.64
C ALA A 40 -4.07 4.09 4.61
N LEU A 41 -2.78 4.23 4.94
CA LEU A 41 -2.10 3.39 5.92
C LEU A 41 -2.58 3.64 7.35
N ASP A 42 -3.00 4.85 7.69
CA ASP A 42 -3.54 5.17 9.02
C ASP A 42 -4.97 4.63 9.20
N TYR A 43 -5.75 4.59 8.12
CA TYR A 43 -7.15 4.14 8.16
C TYR A 43 -7.31 2.60 8.14
N HIS A 44 -6.39 1.89 7.48
CA HIS A 44 -6.46 0.44 7.23
C HIS A 44 -5.51 -0.38 8.12
#